data_AF-A0AA87IPM8-F1
#
_entry.id   AF-A0AA87IPM8-F1
#
_cell.length_a   1.000
_cell.length_b   1.000
_cell.length_c   1.000
_cell.angle_alpha   90.00
_cell.angle_beta   90.00
_cell.angle_gamma   90.00
#
_symmetry.space_group_name_H-M   'P 1'
#
loop_
_entity.id
_entity.type
_entity.pdbx_description
1 polymer ?
#
loop_
_entity_poly.entity_id
_entity_poly.type
_entity_poly.pdbx_seq_one_letter_code
_entity_poly.pdbx_strand_id
1 'polypeptide(L)'
;MQQGFPPYKKLIPSHSASITDGLLSIATTNIKKTGGAGQSNLKEIKEHARFNKALWMKEIEIMNPDIVICGGTFSIIQEILGFDVTEFDSGANIGKYEDRLFIDFNHPMYRISPKLFYAYFKETMQTLGY
;
A
#
# COMPACT_ATOMS: atom_id res chain seq x y z
N MET A 1 -36.58 -5.32 -5.18
CA MET A 1 -36.87 -4.07 -4.43
C MET A 1 -35.74 -3.83 -3.45
N GLN A 2 -34.91 -2.80 -3.66
CA GLN A 2 -33.92 -2.34 -2.68
C GLN A 2 -34.65 -1.57 -1.57
N GLN A 3 -34.55 -2.05 -0.33
CA GLN A 3 -35.20 -1.47 0.84
C GLN A 3 -34.50 -0.16 1.27
N GLY A 4 -34.99 0.99 0.82
CA GLY A 4 -34.60 2.30 1.36
C GLY A 4 -33.16 2.77 1.12
N PHE A 5 -32.32 1.99 0.42
CA PHE A 5 -30.99 2.42 0.02
C PHE A 5 -31.06 3.29 -1.23
N PRO A 6 -30.39 4.47 -1.26
CA PRO A 6 -30.36 5.30 -2.44
C PRO A 6 -29.69 4.52 -3.60
N PRO A 7 -30.16 4.70 -4.84
CA PRO A 7 -29.53 4.10 -6.01
C PRO A 7 -28.05 4.49 -6.08
N TYR A 8 -27.18 3.54 -6.42
CA TYR A 8 -25.72 3.75 -6.52
C TYR A 8 -25.35 5.03 -7.31
N LYS A 9 -26.10 5.33 -8.38
CA LYS A 9 -25.92 6.52 -9.22
C LYS A 9 -26.16 7.86 -8.50
N LYS A 10 -26.89 7.89 -7.37
CA LYS A 10 -27.13 9.11 -6.58
C LYS A 10 -26.02 9.42 -5.57
N LEU A 11 -25.09 8.48 -5.35
CA LEU A 11 -23.99 8.63 -4.38
C LEU A 11 -22.71 9.19 -4.99
N ILE A 12 -22.66 9.39 -6.32
CA ILE A 12 -21.50 9.95 -7.01
C ILE A 12 -21.76 11.44 -7.23
N PRO A 13 -21.12 12.35 -6.47
CA PRO A 13 -21.15 13.76 -6.79
C PRO A 13 -20.51 13.94 -8.17
N SER A 14 -21.14 14.75 -9.01
CA SER A 14 -20.63 15.11 -10.32
C SER A 14 -19.40 16.01 -10.20
N HIS A 15 -18.21 15.43 -9.98
CA HIS A 15 -16.91 15.91 -10.44
C HIS A 15 -15.81 14.86 -10.12
N SER A 16 -14.93 14.62 -11.11
CA SER A 16 -13.60 13.98 -11.02
C SER A 16 -13.50 12.53 -10.47
N ALA A 17 -13.18 11.59 -11.38
CA ALA A 17 -12.86 10.16 -11.20
C ALA A 17 -13.96 9.29 -10.55
N SER A 18 -14.40 8.24 -11.25
CA SER A 18 -15.29 7.24 -10.65
C SER A 18 -14.54 6.46 -9.57
N ILE A 19 -15.23 6.03 -8.50
CA ILE A 19 -14.70 5.04 -7.54
C ILE A 19 -14.15 3.82 -8.30
N THR A 20 -14.79 3.46 -9.42
CA THR A 20 -14.34 2.41 -10.33
C THR A 20 -12.94 2.68 -10.89
N ASP A 21 -12.67 3.91 -11.33
CA ASP A 21 -11.37 4.27 -11.91
C ASP A 21 -10.27 4.18 -10.85
N GLY A 22 -10.56 4.64 -9.62
CA GLY A 22 -9.64 4.51 -8.49
C GLY A 22 -9.40 3.07 -8.05
N LEU A 23 -10.39 2.18 -8.15
CA LEU A 23 -10.19 0.75 -7.88
C LEU A 23 -9.35 0.08 -8.98
N LEU A 24 -9.47 0.52 -10.23
CA LEU A 24 -8.68 0.02 -11.35
C LEU A 24 -7.22 0.50 -11.34
N SER A 25 -6.91 1.57 -10.60
CA SER A 25 -5.54 2.07 -10.41
C SER A 25 -4.80 1.42 -9.24
N ILE A 26 -5.38 0.41 -8.59
CA ILE A 26 -4.78 -0.27 -7.44
C ILE A 26 -4.49 -1.72 -7.78
N ALA A 27 -3.28 -2.16 -7.46
CA ALA A 27 -2.89 -3.56 -7.48
C ALA A 27 -2.36 -3.98 -6.11
N THR A 28 -2.43 -5.29 -5.81
CA THR A 28 -1.90 -5.83 -4.56
C THR A 28 -1.02 -7.03 -4.86
N THR A 29 0.08 -7.13 -4.12
CA THR A 29 0.95 -8.30 -4.16
C THR A 29 1.52 -8.56 -2.77
N ASN A 30 1.77 -9.84 -2.48
CA ASN A 30 2.46 -10.26 -1.27
C ASN A 30 3.92 -10.62 -1.59
N ILE A 31 4.84 -10.19 -0.74
CA ILE A 31 6.26 -10.56 -0.82
C ILE A 31 6.46 -12.07 -0.57
N LYS A 32 5.67 -12.63 0.36
CA LYS A 32 5.60 -14.07 0.62
C LYS A 32 4.36 -14.63 -0.06
N LYS A 33 4.53 -15.61 -0.97
CA LYS A 33 3.43 -16.21 -1.76
C LYS A 33 2.79 -17.44 -1.15
N THR A 34 3.43 -18.05 -0.14
CA THR A 34 2.85 -19.19 0.58
C THR A 34 1.73 -18.70 1.48
N GLY A 35 0.71 -19.54 1.69
CA GLY A 35 -0.34 -19.27 2.66
C GLY A 35 0.20 -18.95 4.07
N GLY A 36 -0.49 -18.06 4.78
CA GLY A 36 -0.21 -17.73 6.17
C GLY A 36 -1.23 -18.34 7.12
N ALA A 37 -0.90 -18.37 8.41
CA ALA A 37 -1.85 -18.56 9.49
C ALA A 37 -2.32 -17.18 10.01
N GLY A 38 -3.06 -17.12 11.12
CA GLY A 38 -3.48 -15.86 11.75
C GLY A 38 -2.35 -14.98 12.32
N GLN A 39 -1.09 -15.37 12.09
CA GLN A 39 0.11 -14.65 12.55
C GLN A 39 1.14 -14.59 11.42
N SER A 40 1.93 -13.51 11.41
CA SER A 40 3.02 -13.29 10.46
C SER A 40 4.38 -13.43 11.15
N ASN A 41 5.31 -14.13 10.52
CA ASN A 41 6.70 -14.24 10.98
C ASN A 41 7.60 -13.34 10.12
N LEU A 42 8.07 -12.21 10.69
CA LEU A 42 8.90 -11.24 9.97
C LEU A 42 10.22 -11.83 9.46
N LYS A 43 10.81 -12.78 10.19
CA LYS A 43 12.05 -13.44 9.75
C LYS A 43 11.81 -14.26 8.49
N GLU A 44 10.75 -15.06 8.49
CA GLU A 44 10.35 -15.86 7.33
C GLU A 44 9.99 -14.98 6.12
N ILE A 45 9.24 -13.90 6.35
CA ILE A 45 8.91 -12.92 5.30
C ILE A 45 10.19 -12.34 4.70
N LYS A 46 11.15 -11.93 5.54
CA LYS A 46 12.44 -11.38 5.10
C LYS A 46 13.27 -12.40 4.32
N GLU A 47 13.30 -13.65 4.73
CA GLU A 47 13.97 -14.73 4.01
C GLU A 47 13.35 -14.94 2.61
N HIS A 48 12.03 -15.00 2.52
CA HIS A 48 11.33 -15.08 1.23
C HIS A 48 11.55 -13.83 0.36
N ALA A 49 11.54 -12.65 0.96
CA ALA A 49 11.77 -11.38 0.26
C ALA A 49 13.16 -11.36 -0.40
N ARG A 50 14.19 -11.81 0.32
CA ARG A 50 15.55 -11.90 -0.19
C ARG A 50 15.67 -12.96 -1.28
N PHE A 51 15.19 -14.18 -0.99
CA PHE A 51 15.30 -15.30 -1.92
C PHE A 51 14.58 -15.04 -3.25
N ASN A 52 13.39 -14.44 -3.19
CA ASN A 52 12.55 -14.18 -4.37
C ASN A 52 12.67 -12.75 -4.91
N LYS A 53 13.75 -12.01 -4.59
CA LYS A 53 13.93 -10.59 -4.99
C LYS A 53 13.58 -10.33 -6.46
N ALA A 54 14.14 -11.13 -7.36
CA ALA A 54 13.93 -10.96 -8.79
C ALA A 54 12.44 -11.13 -9.19
N LEU A 55 11.71 -12.04 -8.55
CA LEU A 55 10.31 -12.32 -8.87
C LEU A 55 9.39 -11.18 -8.47
N TRP A 56 9.45 -10.72 -7.22
CA TRP A 56 8.54 -9.65 -6.77
C TRP A 56 8.95 -8.27 -7.34
N MET A 57 10.23 -8.04 -7.64
CA MET A 57 10.62 -6.87 -8.41
C MET A 57 10.06 -6.91 -9.84
N LYS A 58 10.01 -8.09 -10.46
CA LYS A 58 9.36 -8.25 -11.78
C LYS A 58 7.85 -7.97 -11.70
N GLU A 59 7.20 -8.33 -10.61
CA GLU A 59 5.80 -7.96 -10.39
C GLU A 59 5.63 -6.44 -10.27
N ILE A 60 6.49 -5.75 -9.53
CA ILE A 60 6.49 -4.27 -9.44
C ILE A 60 6.71 -3.66 -10.82
N GLU A 61 7.63 -4.19 -11.62
CA GLU A 61 7.87 -3.74 -12.99
C GLU A 61 6.62 -3.92 -13.87
N ILE A 62 5.94 -5.08 -13.81
CA ILE A 62 4.73 -5.36 -14.59
C ILE A 62 3.57 -4.45 -14.18
N MET A 63 3.37 -4.23 -12.88
CA MET A 63 2.32 -3.34 -12.37
C MET A 63 2.64 -1.86 -12.64
N ASN A 64 3.93 -1.55 -12.77
CA ASN A 64 4.49 -0.21 -12.93
C ASN A 64 3.83 0.87 -12.06
N PRO A 65 3.80 0.72 -10.73
CA PRO A 65 3.16 1.68 -9.85
C PRO A 65 4.05 2.92 -9.65
N ASP A 66 3.43 4.09 -9.53
CA ASP A 66 4.11 5.31 -9.04
C ASP A 66 4.42 5.20 -7.53
N ILE A 67 3.50 4.57 -6.78
CA ILE A 67 3.56 4.41 -5.32
C ILE A 67 3.41 2.95 -4.92
N VAL A 68 4.30 2.47 -4.06
CA VAL A 68 4.23 1.17 -3.39
C VAL A 68 3.95 1.39 -1.90
N ILE A 69 2.79 0.93 -1.44
CA ILE A 69 2.39 1.00 -0.03
C ILE A 69 2.86 -0.28 0.67
N CYS A 70 3.80 -0.15 1.60
CA CYS A 70 4.36 -1.26 2.35
C CYS A 70 3.55 -1.51 3.63
N GLY A 71 2.59 -2.44 3.60
CA GLY A 71 1.76 -2.80 4.74
C GLY A 71 2.49 -3.63 5.82
N GLY A 72 3.38 -3.01 6.59
CA GLY A 72 4.18 -3.63 7.64
C GLY A 72 5.47 -4.30 7.16
N THR A 73 5.90 -4.00 5.92
CA THR A 73 7.06 -4.61 5.26
C THR A 73 8.12 -3.62 4.83
N PHE A 74 7.95 -2.33 5.15
CA PHE A 74 8.80 -1.24 4.66
C PHE A 74 10.27 -1.46 5.04
N SER A 75 10.56 -1.76 6.30
CA SER A 75 11.94 -1.99 6.77
C SER A 75 12.64 -3.16 6.06
N ILE A 76 11.90 -4.23 5.74
CA ILE A 76 12.44 -5.37 4.97
C ILE A 76 12.78 -4.93 3.55
N ILE A 77 11.87 -4.19 2.90
CA ILE A 77 12.06 -3.72 1.53
C ILE A 77 13.20 -2.70 1.45
N GLN A 78 13.25 -1.75 2.39
CA GLN A 78 14.30 -0.76 2.52
C GLN A 78 15.68 -1.43 2.64
N GLU A 79 15.81 -2.44 3.49
CA GLU A 79 17.07 -3.17 3.66
C GLU A 79 17.50 -3.92 2.39
N ILE A 80 16.56 -4.50 1.64
CA ILE A 80 16.85 -5.30 0.45
C ILE A 80 17.17 -4.44 -0.78
N LEU A 81 16.54 -3.27 -0.88
CA LEU A 81 16.71 -2.34 -2.00
C LEU A 81 17.79 -1.28 -1.72
N GLY A 82 18.06 -0.97 -0.45
CA GLY A 82 19.12 -0.06 -0.03
C GLY A 82 18.83 1.40 -0.35
N PHE A 83 17.57 1.84 -0.27
CA PHE A 83 17.22 3.25 -0.44
C PHE A 83 17.28 4.03 0.87
N ASP A 84 17.52 5.35 0.76
CA ASP A 84 17.47 6.28 1.87
C ASP A 84 16.02 6.50 2.33
N VAL A 85 15.86 6.74 3.64
CA VAL A 85 14.56 6.99 4.27
C VAL A 85 14.47 8.44 4.70
N THR A 86 13.35 9.07 4.39
CA THR A 86 12.99 10.39 4.90
C THR A 86 11.65 10.28 5.63
N GLU A 87 11.55 10.91 6.79
CA GLU A 87 10.28 11.07 7.50
C GLU A 87 9.56 12.31 6.95
N PHE A 88 8.28 12.16 6.63
CA PHE A 88 7.44 13.26 6.15
C PHE A 88 6.63 13.88 7.28
N ASP A 89 6.11 15.10 7.09
CA ASP A 89 5.37 15.85 8.12
C ASP A 89 4.15 15.10 8.68
N SER A 90 3.56 14.17 7.91
CA SER A 90 2.48 13.32 8.42
C SER A 90 2.96 12.33 9.49
N GLY A 91 4.26 12.07 9.59
CA GLY A 91 4.89 11.01 10.38
C GLY A 91 5.16 9.71 9.59
N ALA A 92 5.00 9.75 8.26
CA ALA A 92 5.20 8.58 7.41
C ALA A 92 6.65 8.51 6.94
N ASN A 93 7.24 7.31 6.98
CA ASN A 93 8.52 7.07 6.33
C ASN A 93 8.32 6.85 4.84
N ILE A 94 9.13 7.53 4.04
CA ILE A 94 9.17 7.36 2.59
C ILE A 94 10.59 7.00 2.15
N GLY A 95 10.66 6.23 1.07
CA GLY A 95 11.91 5.93 0.39
C GLY A 95 11.71 5.94 -1.12
N LYS A 96 12.73 6.35 -1.86
CA LYS A 96 12.70 6.34 -3.32
C LYS A 96 13.62 5.25 -3.85
N TYR A 97 13.09 4.41 -4.73
CA TYR A 97 13.89 3.42 -5.44
C TYR A 97 13.46 3.39 -6.91
N GLU A 98 14.45 3.56 -7.79
CA GLU A 98 14.19 3.88 -9.20
C GLU A 98 13.25 5.09 -9.31
N ASP A 99 12.22 5.00 -10.13
CA ASP A 99 11.23 6.06 -10.34
C ASP A 99 9.99 5.91 -9.44
N ARG A 100 10.08 5.15 -8.34
CA ARG A 100 8.94 4.78 -7.50
C ARG A 100 9.10 5.24 -6.06
N LEU A 101 7.99 5.62 -5.44
CA LEU A 101 7.91 5.95 -4.02
C LEU A 101 7.45 4.73 -3.23
N PHE A 102 8.19 4.38 -2.18
CA PHE A 102 7.81 3.38 -1.19
C PHE A 102 7.39 4.09 0.08
N ILE A 103 6.25 3.70 0.66
CA ILE A 103 5.68 4.38 1.83
C ILE A 103 5.38 3.37 2.94
N ASP A 104 5.79 3.70 4.16
CA ASP A 104 5.62 2.88 5.35
C ASP A 104 4.22 3.03 5.95
N PHE A 105 3.44 1.95 5.92
CA PHE A 105 2.11 1.90 6.54
C PHE A 105 1.93 0.63 7.37
N ASN A 106 1.12 0.74 8.41
CA ASN A 106 0.75 -0.43 9.19
C ASN A 106 -0.04 -1.44 8.33
N HIS A 107 0.13 -2.73 8.62
CA HIS A 107 -0.68 -3.77 8.00
C HIS A 107 -2.19 -3.52 8.30
N PRO A 108 -3.11 -3.71 7.33
CA PRO A 108 -4.53 -3.39 7.52
C PRO A 108 -5.21 -4.13 8.68
N MET A 109 -4.72 -5.32 9.06
CA MET A 109 -5.19 -6.07 10.24
C MET A 109 -4.58 -5.61 11.58
N TYR A 110 -3.72 -4.59 11.59
CA TYR A 110 -3.22 -4.03 12.83
C TYR A 110 -4.37 -3.41 13.63
N ARG A 111 -4.32 -3.49 14.97
CA ARG A 111 -5.44 -3.12 15.85
C ARG A 111 -5.53 -1.59 16.04
N ILE A 112 -5.62 -0.85 14.94
CA ILE A 112 -5.91 0.59 14.89
C ILE A 112 -7.32 0.78 14.35
N SER A 113 -8.01 1.82 14.82
CA SER A 113 -9.30 2.21 14.26
C SER A 113 -9.16 2.45 12.75
N PRO A 114 -9.97 1.78 11.90
CA PRO A 114 -9.91 2.01 10.44
C PRO A 114 -10.05 3.48 10.07
N LYS A 115 -10.86 4.25 10.82
CA LYS A 115 -11.03 5.69 10.59
C LYS A 115 -9.72 6.45 10.77
N LEU A 116 -8.96 6.13 11.82
CA LEU A 116 -7.67 6.78 12.08
C LEU A 116 -6.65 6.35 11.02
N PHE A 117 -6.62 5.07 10.67
CA PHE A 117 -5.73 4.55 9.64
C PHE A 117 -5.95 5.23 8.28
N TYR A 118 -7.20 5.31 7.82
CA TYR A 118 -7.52 5.97 6.56
C TYR A 118 -7.37 7.49 6.60
N ALA A 119 -7.62 8.13 7.75
CA ALA A 119 -7.36 9.57 7.91
C ALA A 119 -5.87 9.87 7.81
N TYR A 120 -5.04 9.08 8.48
CA TYR A 120 -3.58 9.17 8.40
C TYR A 120 -3.08 8.92 6.97
N PHE A 121 -3.56 7.84 6.33
CA PHE A 121 -3.22 7.54 4.94
C PHE A 121 -3.58 8.68 3.98
N LYS A 122 -4.79 9.22 4.12
CA LYS A 122 -5.25 10.35 3.31
C LYS A 122 -4.35 11.57 3.49
N GLU A 123 -4.04 11.96 4.73
CA GLU A 123 -3.16 13.09 5.01
C GLU A 123 -1.78 12.90 4.36
N THR A 124 -1.18 11.70 4.49
CA THR A 124 0.09 11.38 3.85
C THR A 124 0.04 11.52 2.33
N MET A 125 -1.01 11.00 1.67
CA MET A 125 -1.14 11.14 0.21
C MET A 125 -1.28 12.60 -0.21
N GLN A 126 -2.08 13.38 0.52
CA GLN A 126 -2.30 14.80 0.22
C GLN A 126 -1.00 15.61 0.36
N THR A 127 -0.20 15.36 1.40
CA THR A 127 1.10 16.02 1.59
C THR A 127 2.11 15.63 0.50
N LEU A 128 2.00 14.42 -0.05
CA LEU A 128 2.80 13.97 -1.20
C LEU A 128 2.32 14.54 -2.54
N GLY A 129 1.20 15.25 -2.58
CA GLY A 129 0.63 15.84 -3.79
C GLY A 129 -0.28 14.91 -4.59
N TYR A 130 -0.83 13.87 -3.96
CA TYR A 130 -1.79 12.91 -4.55
C TYR A 130 -3.22 13.09 -4.01
#